data_AF-A0A8S3JHX1-F1
#
_entry.id   AF-A0A8S3JHX1-F1
#
_cell.length_a   1.000
_cell.length_b   1.000
_cell.length_c   1.000
_cell.angle_alpha   90.00
_cell.angle_beta   90.00
_cell.angle_gamma   90.00
#
_symmetry.space_group_name_H-M   'P 1'
#
loop_
_entity.id
_entity.type
_entity.pdbx_description
1 polymer ?
#
loop_
_entity_poly.entity_id
_entity_poly.type
_entity_poly.pdbx_seq_one_letter_code
_entity_poly.pdbx_strand_id
1 'polypeptide(L)'
;MGIRGLQTFIEEKLSLLNQFELHNCNVLLDGNSIYHQMYKQCHLTCLFGGEYDKFYRYCKQLFESFRICDVNAMVVFDGARLDNRKLSTVLERSQRRVDYSTRTSVNTDLSPLLLRQAFINVLDDMNIPYVSALGEGDDESVSLANHLDCYLIARDSDYYCYNLFKGYIPFDYLDINPIEKDSYHYLSAQLFTIDVLLK
;
A
#
# COMPACT_ATOMS: atom_id res chain seq x y z
N MET A 1 9.73 -3.08 2.49
CA MET A 1 11.00 -3.81 2.70
C MET A 1 10.97 -4.98 1.76
N GLY A 2 10.88 -6.25 2.16
CA GLY A 2 10.71 -7.33 1.20
C GLY A 2 11.86 -8.34 1.12
N ILE A 3 11.51 -9.62 1.11
CA ILE A 3 12.37 -10.72 0.68
C ILE A 3 12.90 -10.45 -0.74
N ARG A 4 14.23 -10.28 -0.85
CA ARG A 4 14.89 -9.93 -2.12
C ARG A 4 14.65 -11.02 -3.18
N GLY A 5 14.10 -10.62 -4.33
CA GLY A 5 13.83 -11.51 -5.46
C GLY A 5 12.48 -12.22 -5.41
N LEU A 6 11.74 -12.14 -4.30
CA LEU A 6 10.40 -12.75 -4.21
C LEU A 6 9.41 -12.07 -5.14
N GLN A 7 9.45 -10.74 -5.21
CA GLN A 7 8.63 -9.97 -6.15
C GLN A 7 8.90 -10.39 -7.61
N THR A 8 10.18 -10.48 -8.00
CA THR A 8 10.58 -10.92 -9.35
C THR A 8 10.12 -12.35 -9.65
N PHE A 9 10.18 -13.24 -8.66
CA PHE A 9 9.68 -14.61 -8.82
C PHE A 9 8.16 -14.67 -9.03
N ILE A 10 7.39 -13.85 -8.30
CA ILE A 10 5.94 -13.73 -8.49
C ILE A 10 5.63 -13.13 -9.86
N GLU A 11 6.39 -12.12 -10.30
CA GLU A 11 6.27 -11.51 -11.63
C GLU A 11 6.57 -12.50 -12.77
N GLU A 12 7.60 -13.34 -12.61
CA GLU A 12 7.90 -14.41 -13.57
C GLU A 12 6.81 -15.50 -13.60
N LYS A 13 6.08 -15.66 -12.50
CA LYS A 13 4.97 -16.59 -12.35
C LYS A 13 3.65 -15.87 -12.12
N LEU A 14 3.30 -14.95 -13.02
CA LEU A 14 1.99 -14.26 -13.03
C LEU A 14 0.79 -15.22 -12.97
N SER A 15 0.95 -16.50 -13.35
CA SER A 15 -0.07 -17.55 -13.16
C SER A 15 -0.45 -17.80 -11.69
N LEU A 16 0.37 -17.36 -10.73
CA LEU A 16 0.07 -17.43 -9.30
C LEU A 16 -0.95 -16.37 -8.86
N LEU A 17 -1.13 -15.34 -9.68
CA LEU A 17 -2.02 -14.23 -9.44
C LEU A 17 -3.31 -14.42 -10.25
N ASN A 18 -4.42 -14.57 -9.53
CA ASN A 18 -5.73 -14.73 -10.17
C ASN A 18 -6.33 -13.36 -10.47
N GLN A 19 -6.90 -13.20 -11.66
CA GLN A 19 -7.68 -12.01 -11.96
C GLN A 19 -8.90 -11.94 -11.04
N PHE A 20 -9.09 -10.80 -10.39
CA PHE A 20 -10.09 -10.61 -9.36
C PHE A 20 -10.84 -9.30 -9.57
N GLU A 21 -12.17 -9.36 -9.49
CA GLU A 21 -13.06 -8.21 -9.59
C GLU A 21 -13.36 -7.74 -8.16
N LEU A 22 -12.73 -6.64 -7.74
CA LEU A 22 -12.90 -6.09 -6.39
C LEU A 22 -14.17 -5.24 -6.34
N HIS A 23 -15.22 -5.78 -5.73
CA HIS A 23 -16.50 -5.11 -5.53
C HIS A 23 -17.20 -5.63 -4.26
N ASN A 24 -18.03 -4.80 -3.60
CA ASN A 24 -18.85 -5.17 -2.44
C ASN A 24 -18.08 -5.98 -1.36
N CYS A 25 -16.91 -5.50 -0.96
CA CYS A 25 -16.01 -6.21 -0.06
C CYS A 25 -15.29 -5.27 0.91
N ASN A 26 -14.74 -5.83 1.97
CA ASN A 26 -13.91 -5.07 2.91
C ASN A 26 -12.43 -5.25 2.56
N VAL A 27 -11.67 -4.16 2.61
CA VAL A 27 -10.23 -4.15 2.32
C VAL A 27 -9.46 -3.48 3.44
N LEU A 28 -8.33 -4.07 3.79
CA LEU A 28 -7.38 -3.53 4.73
C LEU A 28 -6.13 -3.08 3.97
N LEU A 29 -5.76 -1.82 4.13
CA LEU A 29 -4.63 -1.19 3.45
C LEU A 29 -3.45 -1.07 4.43
N ASP A 30 -2.28 -1.58 4.05
CA ASP A 30 -1.04 -1.14 4.68
C ASP A 30 -0.69 0.27 4.19
N GLY A 31 -0.98 1.26 5.03
CA GLY A 31 -0.80 2.66 4.71
C GLY A 31 0.64 2.98 4.33
N ASN A 32 1.63 2.42 5.03
CA ASN A 32 3.03 2.79 4.80
C ASN A 32 3.53 2.40 3.42
N SER A 33 3.24 1.17 2.98
CA SER A 33 3.65 0.76 1.64
C SER A 33 2.87 1.50 0.56
N ILE A 34 1.58 1.78 0.79
CA ILE A 34 0.66 2.38 -0.19
C ILE A 34 0.97 3.86 -0.44
N TYR A 35 1.03 4.72 0.58
CA TYR A 35 1.25 6.15 0.32
C TYR A 35 2.61 6.41 -0.35
N HIS A 36 3.62 5.58 -0.05
CA HIS A 36 4.91 5.62 -0.72
C HIS A 36 4.84 5.15 -2.18
N GLN A 37 3.93 4.23 -2.52
CA GLN A 37 3.67 3.82 -3.92
C GLN A 37 2.94 4.85 -4.71
N MET A 38 1.86 5.36 -4.15
CA MET A 38 1.05 6.37 -4.80
C MET A 38 1.91 7.58 -5.16
N TYR A 39 2.76 8.04 -4.24
CA TYR A 39 3.66 9.15 -4.53
C TYR A 39 4.64 8.87 -5.68
N LYS A 40 5.17 7.63 -5.77
CA LYS A 40 6.06 7.22 -6.88
C LYS A 40 5.32 7.18 -8.22
N GLN A 41 4.10 6.65 -8.25
CA GLN A 41 3.27 6.55 -9.46
C GLN A 41 2.85 7.92 -10.00
N CYS A 42 2.67 8.92 -9.13
CA CYS A 42 2.34 10.27 -9.59
C CYS A 42 3.50 10.98 -10.34
N HIS A 43 4.72 10.40 -10.35
CA HIS A 43 5.92 10.99 -10.96
C HIS A 43 6.13 12.48 -10.59
N LEU A 44 5.79 12.85 -9.35
CA LEU A 44 5.80 14.23 -8.91
C LEU A 44 7.21 14.70 -8.61
N THR A 45 7.50 15.91 -9.09
CA THR A 45 8.73 16.61 -8.78
C THR A 45 8.81 16.87 -7.28
N CYS A 46 9.88 16.42 -6.62
CA CYS A 46 10.14 16.72 -5.21
C CYS A 46 10.78 18.11 -5.00
N LEU A 47 10.94 18.90 -6.07
CA LEU A 47 11.42 20.28 -6.00
C LEU A 47 10.49 21.08 -5.06
N PHE A 48 11.08 21.81 -4.11
CA PHE A 48 10.37 22.57 -3.06
C PHE A 48 9.62 21.76 -1.99
N GLY A 49 9.96 20.48 -1.80
CA GLY A 49 9.43 19.68 -0.69
C GLY A 49 8.17 18.87 -1.03
N GLY A 50 7.79 18.80 -2.31
CA GLY A 50 6.76 17.90 -2.83
C GLY A 50 5.43 18.58 -3.18
N GLU A 51 4.74 18.02 -4.16
CA GLU A 51 3.44 18.51 -4.65
C GLU A 51 2.28 17.83 -3.91
N TYR A 52 2.00 18.28 -2.68
CA TYR A 52 0.99 17.65 -1.80
C TYR A 52 -0.45 17.76 -2.32
N ASP A 53 -0.80 18.82 -3.05
CA ASP A 53 -2.16 19.00 -3.61
C ASP A 53 -2.49 17.93 -4.67
N LYS A 54 -1.55 17.65 -5.57
CA LYS A 54 -1.70 16.57 -6.57
C LYS A 54 -1.76 15.20 -5.90
N PHE A 55 -0.89 14.98 -4.92
CA PHE A 55 -0.90 13.75 -4.13
C PHE A 55 -2.23 13.56 -3.39
N TYR A 56 -2.77 14.60 -2.77
CA TYR A 56 -4.08 14.60 -2.10
C TYR A 56 -5.20 14.20 -3.07
N ARG A 57 -5.26 14.80 -4.27
CA ARG A 57 -6.27 14.45 -5.28
C ARG A 57 -6.16 13.00 -5.74
N TYR A 58 -4.94 12.51 -5.93
CA TYR A 58 -4.72 11.12 -6.33
C TYR A 58 -5.13 10.12 -5.24
N CYS A 59 -4.83 10.43 -3.97
CA CYS A 59 -5.30 9.64 -2.84
C CYS A 59 -6.82 9.65 -2.72
N LYS A 60 -7.43 10.83 -2.88
CA LYS A 60 -8.88 10.97 -2.87
C LYS A 60 -9.55 10.15 -3.97
N GLN A 61 -9.00 10.18 -5.19
CA GLN A 61 -9.49 9.39 -6.32
C GLN A 61 -9.51 7.90 -6.00
N LEU A 62 -8.46 7.35 -5.39
CA LEU A 62 -8.41 5.92 -4.99
C LEU A 62 -9.61 5.53 -4.11
N PHE A 63 -9.87 6.32 -3.07
CA PHE A 63 -10.95 6.02 -2.14
C PHE A 63 -12.34 6.35 -2.69
N GLU A 64 -12.45 7.32 -3.60
CA GLU A 64 -13.68 7.56 -4.37
C GLU A 64 -14.00 6.34 -5.24
N SER A 65 -13.00 5.78 -5.91
CA SER A 65 -13.15 4.54 -6.67
C SER A 65 -13.57 3.36 -5.82
N PHE A 66 -13.00 3.20 -4.61
CA PHE A 66 -13.47 2.19 -3.67
C PHE A 66 -14.95 2.39 -3.31
N ARG A 67 -15.37 3.62 -3.06
CA ARG A 67 -16.76 3.92 -2.72
C ARG A 67 -17.72 3.67 -3.88
N ILE A 68 -17.32 3.92 -5.12
CA ILE A 68 -18.11 3.62 -6.33
C ILE A 68 -18.33 2.11 -6.48
N CYS A 69 -17.34 1.30 -6.10
CA CYS A 69 -17.38 -0.16 -6.19
C CYS A 69 -17.92 -0.85 -4.91
N ASP A 70 -18.51 -0.10 -3.98
CA ASP A 70 -18.99 -0.57 -2.68
C ASP A 70 -17.91 -1.29 -1.85
N VAL A 71 -16.66 -0.81 -1.93
CA VAL A 71 -15.52 -1.35 -1.20
C VAL A 71 -15.30 -0.56 0.09
N ASN A 72 -15.40 -1.22 1.24
CA ASN A 72 -15.14 -0.61 2.54
C ASN A 72 -13.65 -0.70 2.87
N ALA A 73 -12.96 0.43 2.83
CA ALA A 73 -11.53 0.50 3.13
C ALA A 73 -11.27 0.82 4.60
N MET A 74 -10.25 0.17 5.17
CA MET A 74 -9.64 0.54 6.44
C MET A 74 -8.12 0.56 6.29
N VAL A 75 -7.44 1.49 6.96
CA VAL A 75 -5.97 1.65 6.83
C VAL A 75 -5.27 1.31 8.14
N VAL A 76 -4.16 0.57 8.05
CA VAL A 76 -3.24 0.33 9.17
C VAL A 76 -1.93 1.07 8.92
N PHE A 77 -1.43 1.74 9.96
CA PHE A 77 -0.12 2.35 9.95
C PHE A 77 0.82 1.69 10.96
N ASP A 78 2.09 1.57 10.61
CA ASP A 78 3.16 1.30 11.59
C ASP A 78 3.16 2.34 12.71
N GLY A 79 3.41 1.83 13.91
CA GLY A 79 3.61 2.59 15.12
C GLY A 79 5.05 3.01 15.39
N ALA A 80 5.27 3.40 16.64
CA ALA A 80 6.59 3.70 17.15
C ALA A 80 7.35 2.39 17.40
N ARG A 81 8.47 2.19 16.69
CA ARG A 81 9.34 1.04 16.93
C ARG A 81 10.00 1.17 18.31
N LEU A 82 9.62 0.32 19.25
CA LEU A 82 10.25 0.20 20.57
C LEU A 82 11.52 -0.67 20.53
N ASP A 83 11.65 -1.54 19.52
CA ASP A 83 12.73 -2.52 19.42
C ASP A 83 13.90 -2.07 18.52
N ASN A 84 15.12 -2.34 18.97
CA ASN A 84 16.37 -1.97 18.29
C ASN A 84 16.72 -2.86 17.07
N ARG A 85 15.94 -3.91 16.78
CA ARG A 85 16.29 -4.95 15.78
C ARG A 85 16.52 -4.41 14.36
N LYS A 86 15.83 -3.32 13.98
CA LYS A 86 15.98 -2.66 12.67
C LYS A 86 16.60 -1.26 12.76
N LEU A 87 17.14 -0.87 13.92
CA LEU A 87 17.68 0.47 14.14
C LEU A 87 18.86 0.76 13.21
N SER A 88 19.72 -0.23 12.96
CA SER A 88 20.80 -0.15 11.97
C SER A 88 20.26 0.14 10.56
N THR A 89 19.22 -0.55 10.12
CA THR A 89 18.59 -0.35 8.81
C THR A 89 17.91 1.03 8.71
N VAL A 90 17.30 1.51 9.78
CA VAL A 90 16.67 2.85 9.83
C VAL A 90 17.72 3.95 9.75
N LEU A 91 18.83 3.80 10.49
CA LEU A 91 19.96 4.74 10.44
C LEU A 91 20.61 4.75 9.07
N GLU A 92 20.88 3.57 8.49
CA GLU A 92 21.46 3.45 7.15
C GLU A 92 20.57 4.11 6.09
N ARG A 93 19.26 3.90 6.14
CA ARG A 93 18.30 4.59 5.25
C ARG A 93 18.29 6.08 5.45
N SER A 94 18.34 6.53 6.70
CA SER A 94 18.36 7.96 7.02
C SER A 94 19.62 8.62 6.49
N GLN A 95 20.78 7.99 6.70
CA GLN A 95 22.06 8.45 6.18
C GLN A 95 22.07 8.49 4.65
N ARG A 96 21.58 7.42 4.00
CA ARG A 96 21.40 7.40 2.54
C ARG A 96 20.53 8.56 2.06
N ARG A 97 19.39 8.84 2.70
CA ARG A 97 18.52 9.97 2.33
C ARG A 97 19.25 11.31 2.41
N VAL A 98 20.03 11.54 3.46
CA VAL A 98 20.86 12.75 3.62
C VAL A 98 21.90 12.83 2.50
N ASP A 99 22.61 11.75 2.23
CA ASP A 99 23.62 11.70 1.15
C ASP A 99 23.00 11.92 -0.24
N TYR A 100 21.81 11.36 -0.51
CA TYR A 100 21.10 11.59 -1.77
C TYR A 100 20.62 13.03 -1.91
N SER A 101 20.10 13.63 -0.83
CA SER A 101 19.62 15.02 -0.84
C SER A 101 20.72 16.04 -1.11
N THR A 102 21.96 15.74 -0.69
CA THR A 102 23.11 16.65 -0.85
C THR A 102 23.79 16.52 -2.22
N ARG A 103 23.63 15.38 -2.91
CA ARG A 103 24.31 15.09 -4.20
C ARG A 103 23.50 15.46 -5.43
N THR A 104 22.20 15.70 -5.34
CA THR A 104 21.33 15.86 -6.51
C THR A 104 20.57 17.18 -6.47
N SER A 105 20.78 18.02 -7.49
CA SER A 105 20.13 19.33 -7.64
C SER A 105 18.79 19.27 -8.35
N VAL A 106 18.42 18.14 -8.98
CA VAL A 106 17.20 18.04 -9.78
C VAL A 106 16.71 16.58 -9.80
N ASN A 107 15.47 16.36 -9.36
CA ASN A 107 14.71 15.10 -9.44
C ASN A 107 15.34 13.84 -8.83
N THR A 108 15.03 13.57 -7.56
CA THR A 108 15.24 12.26 -6.96
C THR A 108 13.96 11.71 -6.34
N ASP A 109 13.88 10.38 -6.27
CA ASP A 109 12.88 9.55 -5.57
C ASP A 109 12.95 9.75 -4.03
N LEU A 110 13.14 10.97 -3.57
CA LEU A 110 13.02 11.33 -2.17
C LEU A 110 11.54 11.43 -1.83
N SER A 111 11.10 10.62 -0.87
CA SER A 111 9.76 10.73 -0.32
C SER A 111 9.65 12.02 0.51
N PRO A 112 8.68 12.91 0.22
CA PRO A 112 8.45 14.10 1.01
C PRO A 112 8.17 13.78 2.48
N LEU A 113 8.58 14.71 3.36
CA LEU A 113 8.50 14.51 4.81
C LEU A 113 7.06 14.34 5.30
N LEU A 114 6.11 15.08 4.70
CA LEU A 114 4.73 15.14 5.18
C LEU A 114 3.78 14.18 4.45
N LEU A 115 4.29 13.18 3.71
CA LEU A 115 3.43 12.23 2.97
C LEU A 115 2.43 11.52 3.88
N ARG A 116 2.89 11.00 5.02
CA ARG A 116 2.02 10.32 5.99
C ARG A 116 0.90 11.25 6.46
N GLN A 117 1.22 12.49 6.81
CA GLN A 117 0.23 13.45 7.27
C GLN A 117 -0.74 13.85 6.15
N ALA A 118 -0.24 14.09 4.94
CA ALA A 118 -1.08 14.40 3.79
C ALA A 118 -2.05 13.26 3.47
N PHE A 119 -1.60 12.01 3.61
CA PHE A 119 -2.45 10.83 3.46
C PHE A 119 -3.49 10.73 4.58
N ILE A 120 -3.11 10.92 5.85
CA ILE A 120 -4.04 10.94 6.97
C ILE A 120 -5.12 12.01 6.79
N ASN A 121 -4.76 13.22 6.33
CA ASN A 121 -5.73 14.28 6.06
C ASN A 121 -6.79 13.85 5.03
N VAL A 122 -6.42 13.07 4.01
CA VAL A 122 -7.38 12.50 3.03
C VAL A 122 -8.32 11.51 3.72
N LEU A 123 -7.77 10.65 4.60
CA LEU A 123 -8.57 9.68 5.35
C LEU A 123 -9.59 10.37 6.26
N ASP A 124 -9.16 11.40 6.99
CA ASP A 124 -10.02 12.21 7.85
C ASP A 124 -11.13 12.88 7.02
N ASP A 125 -10.78 13.53 5.90
CA ASP A 125 -11.75 14.22 5.03
C ASP A 125 -12.80 13.27 4.43
N MET A 126 -12.39 12.03 4.13
CA MET A 126 -13.27 11.00 3.56
C MET A 126 -13.94 10.11 4.61
N ASN A 127 -13.67 10.34 5.91
CA ASN A 127 -14.13 9.52 7.04
C ASN A 127 -13.77 8.04 6.91
N ILE A 128 -12.55 7.75 6.45
CA ILE A 128 -12.03 6.38 6.31
C ILE A 128 -11.42 5.96 7.64
N PRO A 129 -11.82 4.82 8.22
CA PRO A 129 -11.24 4.35 9.47
C PRO A 129 -9.76 4.00 9.28
N TYR A 130 -8.93 4.41 10.24
CA TYR A 130 -7.54 4.00 10.30
C TYR A 130 -7.09 3.73 11.73
N VAL A 131 -6.09 2.86 11.86
CA VAL A 131 -5.48 2.49 13.13
C VAL A 131 -3.96 2.53 13.01
N SER A 132 -3.28 2.78 14.12
CA SER A 132 -1.82 2.65 14.20
C SER A 132 -1.49 1.43 15.05
N ALA A 133 -0.64 0.55 14.53
CA ALA A 133 -0.04 -0.53 15.29
C ALA A 133 0.87 0.03 16.41
N LEU A 134 1.24 -0.81 17.37
CA LEU A 134 2.19 -0.43 18.42
C LEU A 134 3.65 -0.54 17.94
N GLY A 135 3.93 -1.41 16.97
CA GLY A 135 5.26 -1.64 16.41
C GLY A 135 5.27 -1.65 14.89
N GLU A 136 5.85 -2.69 14.30
CA GLU A 136 5.74 -2.95 12.86
C GLU A 136 4.37 -3.55 12.61
N GLY A 137 3.55 -2.91 11.80
CA GLY A 137 2.14 -3.29 11.68
C GLY A 137 1.88 -4.51 10.83
N ASP A 138 2.89 -5.27 10.39
CA ASP A 138 2.72 -6.37 9.44
C ASP A 138 1.90 -7.52 10.04
N ASP A 139 2.28 -8.01 11.22
CA ASP A 139 1.58 -9.10 11.93
C ASP A 139 0.18 -8.68 12.38
N GLU A 140 0.05 -7.45 12.88
CA GLU A 140 -1.24 -6.88 13.28
C GLU A 140 -2.15 -6.67 12.07
N SER A 141 -1.63 -6.23 10.93
CA SER A 141 -2.41 -6.07 9.70
C SER A 141 -2.94 -7.41 9.21
N VAL A 142 -2.11 -8.46 9.22
CA VAL A 142 -2.55 -9.80 8.82
C VAL A 142 -3.61 -10.34 9.78
N SER A 143 -3.38 -10.21 11.08
CA SER A 143 -4.32 -10.66 12.11
C SER A 143 -5.67 -9.93 12.00
N LEU A 144 -5.63 -8.62 11.75
CA LEU A 144 -6.81 -7.78 11.62
C LEU A 144 -7.57 -8.05 10.32
N ALA A 145 -6.87 -8.26 9.21
CA ALA A 145 -7.48 -8.63 7.94
C ALA A 145 -8.23 -9.96 8.06
N ASN A 146 -7.61 -10.96 8.69
CA ASN A 146 -8.24 -12.26 8.92
C ASN A 146 -9.42 -12.16 9.91
N HIS A 147 -9.33 -11.31 10.93
CA HIS A 147 -10.41 -11.13 11.90
C HIS A 147 -11.64 -10.42 11.30
N LEU A 148 -11.42 -9.44 10.43
CA LEU A 148 -12.48 -8.63 9.80
C LEU A 148 -12.98 -9.22 8.46
N ASP A 149 -12.45 -10.37 8.05
CA ASP A 149 -12.76 -11.02 6.77
C ASP A 149 -12.47 -10.11 5.55
N CYS A 150 -11.34 -9.39 5.60
CA CYS A 150 -10.93 -8.40 4.60
C CYS A 150 -9.82 -8.93 3.68
N TYR A 151 -9.77 -8.43 2.44
CA TYR A 151 -8.57 -8.54 1.59
C TYR A 151 -7.48 -7.58 2.08
N LEU A 152 -6.24 -8.04 2.14
CA LEU A 152 -5.12 -7.16 2.45
C LEU A 152 -4.54 -6.57 1.17
N ILE A 153 -4.46 -5.24 1.09
CA ILE A 153 -3.82 -4.50 0.02
C ILE A 153 -2.53 -3.90 0.58
N ALA A 154 -1.40 -4.22 -0.02
CA ALA A 154 -0.11 -3.64 0.31
C ALA A 154 0.81 -3.71 -0.91
N ARG A 155 2.05 -3.25 -0.75
CA ARG A 155 3.09 -3.45 -1.76
C ARG A 155 4.30 -4.23 -1.26
N ASP A 156 4.30 -4.69 -0.02
CA ASP A 156 5.44 -5.43 0.53
C ASP A 156 5.34 -6.91 0.13
N SER A 157 6.44 -7.48 -0.37
CA SER A 157 6.47 -8.88 -0.79
C SER A 157 6.41 -9.86 0.39
N ASP A 158 6.65 -9.36 1.62
CA ASP A 158 6.59 -10.19 2.82
C ASP A 158 5.18 -10.75 3.04
N TYR A 159 4.14 -10.05 2.56
CA TYR A 159 2.74 -10.48 2.62
C TYR A 159 2.42 -11.75 1.83
N TYR A 160 3.21 -12.09 0.80
CA TYR A 160 3.05 -13.38 0.09
C TYR A 160 3.37 -14.60 0.96
N CYS A 161 4.09 -14.41 2.07
CA CYS A 161 4.44 -15.49 2.99
C CYS A 161 3.42 -15.66 4.13
N TYR A 162 2.45 -14.76 4.26
CA TYR A 162 1.43 -14.84 5.31
C TYR A 162 0.21 -15.62 4.87
N ASN A 163 -0.43 -16.28 5.84
CA ASN A 163 -1.69 -16.97 5.62
C ASN A 163 -2.88 -15.98 5.75
N LEU A 164 -3.19 -15.30 4.66
CA LEU A 164 -4.35 -14.41 4.54
C LEU A 164 -5.56 -15.18 3.99
N PHE A 165 -6.65 -15.24 4.76
CA PHE A 165 -7.81 -16.08 4.42
C PHE A 165 -8.54 -15.63 3.16
N LYS A 166 -8.74 -14.33 2.99
CA LYS A 166 -9.28 -13.75 1.75
C LYS A 166 -8.23 -13.63 0.65
N GLY A 167 -6.98 -13.44 1.06
CA GLY A 167 -5.83 -13.30 0.18
C GLY A 167 -5.24 -11.89 0.21
N TYR A 168 -4.16 -11.76 -0.56
CA TYR A 168 -3.33 -10.57 -0.68
C TYR A 168 -3.49 -9.97 -2.07
N ILE A 169 -3.70 -8.66 -2.14
CA ILE A 169 -3.79 -7.91 -3.39
C ILE A 169 -2.58 -6.96 -3.45
N PRO A 170 -1.60 -7.24 -4.32
CA PRO A 170 -0.49 -6.32 -4.50
C PRO A 170 -0.98 -5.04 -5.18
N PHE A 171 -0.68 -3.88 -4.58
CA PHE A 171 -1.17 -2.58 -5.05
C PHE A 171 -0.71 -2.25 -6.48
N ASP A 172 0.42 -2.79 -6.92
CA ASP A 172 0.93 -2.61 -8.29
C ASP A 172 0.00 -3.22 -9.37
N TYR A 173 -0.86 -4.16 -8.99
CA TYR A 173 -1.81 -4.83 -9.88
C TYR A 173 -3.27 -4.45 -9.58
N LEU A 174 -3.49 -3.38 -8.82
CA LEU A 174 -4.81 -2.80 -8.60
C LEU A 174 -5.01 -1.63 -9.58
N ASP A 175 -6.00 -1.74 -10.46
CA ASP A 175 -6.45 -0.59 -11.24
C ASP A 175 -7.41 0.26 -10.40
N ILE A 176 -7.06 1.52 -10.23
CA ILE A 176 -7.85 2.49 -9.46
C ILE A 176 -9.02 3.05 -10.25
N ASN A 177 -9.12 2.75 -11.56
CA ASN A 177 -10.23 3.21 -12.37
C ASN A 177 -11.39 2.20 -12.30
N PRO A 178 -12.57 2.61 -11.82
CA PRO A 178 -13.73 1.71 -11.74
C PRO A 178 -14.18 1.33 -13.16
N ILE A 179 -14.40 0.03 -13.37
CA ILE A 179 -14.92 -0.52 -14.61
C ILE A 179 -16.39 -0.85 -14.39
N GLU A 180 -17.25 -0.36 -15.27
CA GLU A 180 -18.67 -0.69 -15.28
C GLU A 180 -18.90 -2.02 -16.01
N LYS A 181 -19.63 -2.93 -15.37
CA LYS A 181 -20.03 -4.21 -15.97
C LYS A 181 -21.47 -4.50 -15.61
N ASP A 182 -22.31 -4.52 -16.65
CA ASP A 182 -23.75 -4.74 -16.65
C ASP A 182 -24.56 -3.78 -15.76
N SER A 183 -24.33 -3.76 -14.45
CA SER A 183 -25.07 -2.96 -13.45
C SER A 183 -24.29 -2.69 -12.16
N TYR A 184 -23.01 -3.05 -12.08
CA TYR A 184 -22.14 -2.75 -10.94
C TYR A 184 -20.78 -2.25 -11.41
N HIS A 185 -20.09 -1.56 -10.52
CA HIS A 185 -18.72 -1.11 -10.72
C HIS A 185 -17.78 -2.03 -9.94
N TYR A 186 -16.64 -2.36 -10.53
CA TYR A 186 -15.59 -3.11 -9.86
C TYR A 186 -14.22 -2.51 -10.18
N LEU A 187 -13.24 -2.79 -9.32
CA LEU A 187 -11.83 -2.53 -9.62
C LEU A 187 -11.16 -3.81 -10.07
N SER A 188 -10.44 -3.74 -11.19
CA SER A 188 -9.65 -4.86 -11.67
C SER A 188 -8.41 -5.01 -10.79
N ALA A 189 -8.27 -6.18 -10.17
CA ALA A 189 -7.15 -6.48 -9.29
C ALA A 189 -6.56 -7.86 -9.60
N GLN A 190 -5.36 -8.11 -9.07
CA GLN A 190 -4.79 -9.44 -9.02
C GLN A 190 -4.73 -9.92 -7.57
N LEU A 191 -5.28 -11.11 -7.34
CA LEU A 191 -5.38 -11.73 -6.03
C LEU A 191 -4.39 -12.89 -5.91
N PHE A 192 -3.60 -12.84 -4.84
CA PHE A 192 -2.76 -13.94 -4.38
C PHE A 192 -3.41 -14.68 -3.22
N THR A 193 -3.48 -16.01 -3.32
CA THR A 193 -3.86 -16.87 -2.20
C THR A 193 -2.80 -17.96 -2.00
N ILE A 194 -2.51 -18.28 -0.74
CA ILE A 194 -1.41 -19.21 -0.40
C ILE A 194 -1.63 -20.62 -0.95
N ASP A 195 -2.89 -21.02 -1.15
CA ASP A 195 -3.27 -22.30 -1.74
C ASP A 195 -2.71 -22.51 -3.15
N VAL A 196 -2.40 -21.42 -3.87
CA VAL A 196 -1.82 -21.51 -5.22
C VAL A 196 -0.35 -21.96 -5.17
N LEU A 197 0.37 -21.72 -4.07
CA LEU A 197 1.73 -22.21 -3.89
C LEU A 197 1.80 -23.70 -3.46
N LEU A 198 0.70 -24.25 -2.97
CA LEU A 198 0.62 -25.64 -2.48
C LEU A 198 0.13 -26.64 -3.53
N LYS A 199 -0.15 -26.18 -4.76
CA LYS A 199 -0.52 -27.01 -5.92
C LYS A 199 0.67 -27.27 -6.83
#